data_AF-M0BU50-F1
#
_entry.id   AF-M0BU50-F1
#
_cell.length_a   1.000
_cell.length_b   1.000
_cell.length_c   1.000
_cell.angle_alpha   90.00
_cell.angle_beta   90.00
_cell.angle_gamma   90.00
#
_symmetry.space_group_name_H-M   'P 1'
#
loop_
_entity.id
_entity.type
_entity.pdbx_description
1 polymer ?
#
loop_
_entity_poly.entity_id
_entity_poly.type
_entity_poly.pdbx_seq_one_letter_code
_entity_poly.pdbx_strand_id
1 'polypeptide(L)'
;DVYKRQVEGDRDGEFSVVATVPTLSAATVDEVARVVEDDWFETFDRRLADVFDVATTGTHDEPIVERDVPAGEVTVTLDYVTWDAGEGVADAKAMVEFVEGTYAQGLIPGYEYRGEAATLRANAQQRGQEAVDDGGSSL
;
A
#
# COMPACT_ATOMS: atom_id res chain seq x y z
N ASP A 1 -7.35 -8.60 4.24
CA ASP A 1 -8.01 -8.97 5.52
C ASP A 1 -7.04 -8.86 6.68
N VAL A 2 -7.54 -8.74 7.93
CA VAL A 2 -6.71 -8.69 9.16
C VAL A 2 -7.10 -9.86 10.06
N TYR A 3 -6.15 -10.76 10.37
CA TYR A 3 -6.38 -11.90 11.26
C TYR A 3 -5.61 -11.74 12.59
N LYS A 4 -6.26 -12.07 13.71
CA LYS A 4 -5.70 -11.99 15.08
C LYS A 4 -5.45 -13.39 15.63
N ARG A 5 -4.23 -13.66 16.13
CA ARG A 5 -3.94 -14.84 16.96
C ARG A 5 -3.63 -14.39 18.40
N GLN A 6 -4.19 -15.09 19.40
CA GLN A 6 -3.94 -14.82 20.82
C GLN A 6 -2.87 -15.78 21.33
N VAL A 7 -1.79 -15.26 21.93
CA VAL A 7 -0.80 -16.02 22.69
C VAL A 7 -0.91 -15.66 24.17
N GLU A 8 -0.67 -16.63 25.06
CA GLU A 8 -0.91 -16.51 26.50
C GLU A 8 0.27 -15.82 27.21
N GLY A 9 0.09 -14.53 27.52
CA GLY A 9 1.05 -13.66 28.22
C GLY A 9 0.56 -12.20 28.18
N ASP A 10 0.88 -11.38 29.18
CA ASP A 10 0.20 -10.09 29.41
C ASP A 10 0.48 -8.99 28.34
N ARG A 11 1.32 -9.26 27.33
CA ARG A 11 1.54 -8.48 26.09
C ARG A 11 2.11 -9.42 25.02
N ASP A 12 1.53 -9.41 23.82
CA ASP A 12 2.06 -9.86 22.50
C ASP A 12 0.88 -10.19 21.57
N GLY A 13 0.18 -9.16 21.08
CA GLY A 13 -0.79 -9.34 20.00
C GLY A 13 -0.06 -9.52 18.68
N GLU A 14 -0.12 -10.72 18.09
CA GLU A 14 0.36 -10.98 16.73
C GLU A 14 -0.69 -10.54 15.71
N PHE A 15 -0.27 -9.67 14.78
CA PHE A 15 -1.08 -9.18 13.67
C PHE A 15 -0.48 -9.65 12.35
N SER A 16 -1.38 -10.11 11.47
CA SER A 16 -1.08 -10.38 10.07
C SER A 16 -2.05 -9.60 9.21
N VAL A 17 -1.51 -8.66 8.44
CA VAL A 17 -2.25 -7.77 7.56
C VAL A 17 -1.94 -8.14 6.13
N VAL A 18 -3.00 -8.44 5.36
CA VAL A 18 -2.90 -8.74 3.93
C VAL A 18 -3.63 -7.67 3.14
N ALA A 19 -2.88 -6.95 2.31
CA ALA A 19 -3.39 -5.96 1.36
C ALA A 19 -3.17 -6.46 -0.07
N THR A 20 -4.15 -6.21 -0.94
CA THR A 20 -4.08 -6.60 -2.36
C THR A 20 -4.30 -5.38 -3.23
N VAL A 21 -3.46 -5.21 -4.23
CA VAL A 21 -3.60 -4.18 -5.27
C VAL A 21 -3.51 -4.84 -6.66
N PRO A 22 -4.15 -4.30 -7.70
CA PRO A 22 -4.00 -4.85 -9.03
C PRO A 22 -2.59 -4.58 -9.60
N THR A 23 -2.13 -5.45 -10.49
CA THR A 23 -1.02 -5.16 -11.42
C THR A 23 -1.35 -3.99 -12.33
N LEU A 24 -0.35 -3.33 -12.94
CA LEU A 24 -0.63 -2.20 -13.84
C LEU A 24 -1.50 -2.64 -15.02
N SER A 25 -1.15 -3.74 -15.66
CA SER A 25 -1.91 -4.35 -16.76
C SER A 25 -3.34 -4.74 -16.37
N ALA A 26 -3.58 -5.16 -15.12
CA ALA A 26 -4.93 -5.40 -14.62
C ALA A 26 -5.68 -4.11 -14.26
N ALA A 27 -4.98 -3.01 -14.02
CA ALA A 27 -5.55 -1.72 -13.65
C ALA A 27 -5.78 -0.79 -14.86
N THR A 28 -5.17 -1.06 -16.02
CA THR A 28 -5.31 -0.24 -17.23
C THR A 28 -6.34 -0.79 -18.20
N VAL A 29 -6.82 0.10 -19.08
CA VAL A 29 -7.64 -0.27 -20.25
C VAL A 29 -6.75 -0.81 -21.38
N ASP A 30 -5.62 -0.12 -21.61
CA ASP A 30 -4.66 -0.48 -22.66
C ASP A 30 -3.58 -1.44 -22.14
N GLU A 31 -2.91 -2.11 -23.07
CA GLU A 31 -1.79 -3.00 -22.79
C GLU A 31 -0.61 -2.23 -22.18
N VAL A 32 -0.06 -2.77 -21.09
CA VAL A 32 1.18 -2.30 -20.47
C VAL A 32 2.32 -3.19 -20.94
N ALA A 33 3.39 -2.57 -21.45
CA ALA A 33 4.56 -3.31 -21.89
C ALA A 33 5.19 -4.03 -20.68
N ARG A 34 5.60 -5.30 -20.85
CA ARG A 34 6.17 -6.12 -19.76
C ARG A 34 7.30 -5.42 -18.99
N VAL A 35 8.21 -4.75 -19.70
CA VAL A 35 9.32 -4.03 -19.05
C VAL A 35 8.83 -2.94 -18.10
N VAL A 36 7.73 -2.25 -18.46
CA VAL A 36 7.13 -1.20 -17.63
C VAL A 36 6.46 -1.80 -16.40
N GLU A 37 5.76 -2.93 -16.57
CA GLU A 37 5.15 -3.69 -15.46
C GLU A 37 6.22 -4.18 -14.47
N ASP A 38 7.34 -4.71 -14.97
CA ASP A 38 8.44 -5.22 -14.15
C ASP A 38 9.14 -4.10 -13.38
N ASP A 39 9.50 -3.00 -14.06
CA ASP A 39 10.16 -1.85 -13.43
C ASP A 39 9.26 -1.17 -12.38
N TRP A 40 7.96 -1.08 -12.67
CA TRP A 40 6.97 -0.58 -11.73
C TRP A 40 6.88 -1.46 -10.48
N PHE A 41 6.77 -2.78 -10.67
CA PHE A 41 6.68 -3.73 -9.56
C PHE A 41 7.94 -3.68 -8.68
N GLU A 42 9.13 -3.68 -9.28
CA GLU A 42 10.39 -3.56 -8.53
C GLU A 42 10.47 -2.26 -7.72
N THR A 43 9.95 -1.16 -8.28
CA THR A 43 9.90 0.13 -7.57
C THR A 43 8.88 0.11 -6.44
N PHE A 44 7.73 -0.52 -6.65
CA PHE A 44 6.69 -0.69 -5.63
C PHE A 44 7.21 -1.53 -4.46
N ASP A 45 7.78 -2.70 -4.74
CA ASP A 45 8.42 -3.60 -3.76
C ASP A 45 9.49 -2.87 -2.94
N ARG A 46 10.42 -2.19 -3.61
CA ARG A 46 11.48 -1.43 -2.92
C ARG A 46 10.95 -0.38 -1.95
N ARG A 47 9.86 0.31 -2.29
CA ARG A 47 9.26 1.34 -1.42
C ARG A 47 8.51 0.73 -0.25
N LEU A 48 7.94 -0.46 -0.42
CA LEU A 48 7.26 -1.16 0.65
C LEU A 48 8.22 -1.69 1.73
N ALA A 49 9.52 -1.77 1.47
CA ALA A 49 10.52 -2.04 2.50
C ALA A 49 10.45 -1.04 3.69
N ASP A 50 9.98 0.18 3.44
CA ASP A 50 9.84 1.23 4.46
C ASP A 50 8.43 1.26 5.10
N VAL A 51 7.55 0.28 4.83
CA VAL A 51 6.15 0.30 5.28
C VAL A 51 5.98 0.34 6.81
N PHE A 52 6.94 -0.20 7.56
CA PHE A 52 6.88 -0.20 9.02
C PHE A 52 7.30 1.14 9.64
N ASP A 53 7.89 2.06 8.87
CA ASP A 53 8.26 3.40 9.37
C ASP A 53 7.04 4.28 9.72
N VAL A 54 5.85 3.93 9.24
CA VAL A 54 4.60 4.61 9.59
C VAL A 54 3.87 4.00 10.79
N ALA A 55 4.35 2.86 11.31
CA ALA A 55 3.78 2.18 12.46
C ALA A 55 4.46 2.61 13.77
N THR A 56 3.75 2.46 14.88
CA THR A 56 4.33 2.67 16.22
C THR A 56 5.12 1.45 16.68
N THR A 57 4.73 0.25 16.23
CA THR A 57 5.44 -0.99 16.55
C THR A 57 6.91 -0.97 16.08
N GLY A 58 7.79 -1.58 16.89
CA GLY A 58 9.20 -1.79 16.55
C GLY A 58 9.58 -3.26 16.38
N THR A 59 8.62 -4.19 16.45
CA THR A 59 8.87 -5.63 16.27
C THR A 59 7.99 -6.16 15.15
N HIS A 60 8.63 -6.48 14.03
CA HIS A 60 7.99 -6.94 12.81
C HIS A 60 8.94 -7.82 12.01
N ASP A 61 8.35 -8.62 11.12
CA ASP A 61 9.10 -9.32 10.07
C ASP A 61 9.31 -8.39 8.85
N GLU A 62 10.11 -8.83 7.87
CA GLU A 62 10.23 -8.13 6.59
C GLU A 62 8.91 -8.22 5.81
N PRO A 63 8.43 -7.15 5.16
CA PRO A 63 7.26 -7.22 4.28
C PRO A 63 7.46 -8.25 3.17
N ILE A 64 6.40 -9.01 2.90
CA ILE A 64 6.37 -9.98 1.79
C ILE A 64 5.50 -9.41 0.69
N VAL A 65 6.07 -9.22 -0.51
CA VAL A 65 5.37 -8.70 -1.69
C VAL A 65 5.40 -9.74 -2.80
N GLU A 66 4.23 -10.25 -3.18
CA GLU A 66 4.08 -11.32 -4.17
C GLU A 66 3.20 -10.84 -5.32
N ARG A 67 3.66 -11.06 -6.57
CA ARG A 67 2.90 -10.74 -7.78
C ARG A 67 2.35 -12.01 -8.43
N ASP A 68 1.03 -12.11 -8.49
CA ASP A 68 0.31 -13.13 -9.25
C ASP A 68 -0.11 -12.57 -10.61
N VAL A 69 0.70 -12.85 -11.63
CA VAL A 69 0.47 -12.37 -12.99
C VAL A 69 -0.82 -12.97 -13.60
N PRO A 70 -1.12 -14.27 -13.47
CA PRO A 70 -2.41 -14.83 -13.90
C PRO A 70 -3.63 -14.19 -13.25
N ALA A 71 -3.60 -13.91 -11.94
CA ALA A 71 -4.70 -13.25 -11.24
C ALA A 71 -4.75 -11.75 -11.50
N GLY A 72 -3.62 -11.15 -11.91
CA GLY A 72 -3.48 -9.73 -12.12
C GLY A 72 -3.37 -8.95 -10.81
N GLU A 73 -2.86 -9.57 -9.75
CA GLU A 73 -2.83 -9.03 -8.39
C GLU A 73 -1.40 -9.00 -7.83
N VAL A 74 -1.16 -8.06 -6.92
CA VAL A 74 -0.01 -8.00 -6.03
C VAL A 74 -0.52 -8.08 -4.60
N THR A 75 -0.03 -9.04 -3.84
CA THR A 75 -0.35 -9.26 -2.43
C THR A 75 0.81 -8.79 -1.57
N VAL A 76 0.50 -7.99 -0.55
CA VAL A 76 1.43 -7.50 0.46
C VAL A 76 1.02 -8.09 1.80
N THR A 77 1.92 -8.83 2.42
CA THR A 77 1.73 -9.43 3.76
C THR A 77 2.66 -8.74 4.75
N LEU A 78 2.09 -8.26 5.85
CA LEU A 78 2.76 -7.50 6.91
C LEU A 78 2.48 -8.17 8.25
N ASP A 79 3.52 -8.71 8.86
CA ASP A 79 3.44 -9.42 10.14
C ASP A 79 4.19 -8.65 11.23
N TYR A 80 3.54 -8.39 12.35
CA TYR A 80 4.10 -7.60 13.45
C TYR A 80 3.44 -7.91 14.79
N VAL A 81 4.11 -7.48 15.87
CA VAL A 81 3.65 -7.70 17.24
C VAL A 81 3.38 -6.36 17.91
N THR A 82 2.30 -6.28 18.68
CA THR A 82 1.98 -5.09 19.48
C THR A 82 1.63 -5.43 20.92
N TRP A 83 1.80 -4.42 21.79
CA TRP A 83 1.52 -4.54 23.22
C TRP A 83 0.06 -4.23 23.54
N ASP A 84 -0.60 -3.43 22.70
CA ASP A 84 -1.99 -3.04 22.79
C ASP A 84 -2.75 -3.33 21.49
N ALA A 85 -3.94 -3.91 21.61
CA ALA A 85 -4.74 -4.29 20.44
C ALA A 85 -5.32 -3.08 19.69
N GLY A 86 -5.58 -1.96 20.36
CA GLY A 86 -6.02 -0.72 19.73
C GLY A 86 -4.90 -0.08 18.91
N GLU A 87 -3.69 -0.05 19.47
CA GLU A 87 -2.47 0.37 18.78
C GLU A 87 -2.22 -0.50 17.54
N GLY A 88 -2.33 -1.82 17.67
CA GLY A 88 -2.14 -2.72 16.53
C GLY A 88 -3.13 -2.51 15.40
N VAL A 89 -4.40 -2.21 15.69
CA VAL A 89 -5.38 -1.87 14.63
C VAL A 89 -5.07 -0.50 13.99
N ALA A 90 -4.60 0.48 14.77
CA ALA A 90 -4.19 1.77 14.24
C ALA A 90 -2.97 1.65 13.31
N ASP A 91 -1.97 0.87 13.71
CA ASP A 91 -0.79 0.55 12.91
C ASP A 91 -1.19 -0.19 11.62
N ALA A 92 -2.08 -1.20 11.70
CA ALA A 92 -2.60 -1.91 10.53
C ALA A 92 -3.18 -0.94 9.50
N LYS A 93 -3.99 0.01 9.97
CA LYS A 93 -4.60 1.02 9.11
C LYS A 93 -3.54 1.89 8.45
N ALA A 94 -2.58 2.42 9.22
CA ALA A 94 -1.52 3.27 8.68
C ALA A 94 -0.70 2.53 7.60
N MET A 95 -0.39 1.26 7.83
CA MET A 95 0.33 0.44 6.86
C MET A 95 -0.48 0.16 5.59
N VAL A 96 -1.78 -0.14 5.69
CA VAL A 96 -2.64 -0.31 4.51
C VAL A 96 -2.73 1.00 3.71
N GLU A 97 -2.89 2.14 4.39
CA GLU A 97 -2.91 3.46 3.74
C GLU A 97 -1.56 3.77 3.06
N PHE A 98 -0.43 3.33 3.64
CA PHE A 98 0.89 3.45 3.02
C PHE A 98 1.00 2.59 1.75
N VAL A 99 0.52 1.33 1.77
CA VAL A 99 0.49 0.46 0.59
C VAL A 99 -0.35 1.09 -0.53
N GLU A 100 -1.55 1.55 -0.23
CA GLU A 100 -2.45 2.21 -1.19
C GLU A 100 -1.82 3.51 -1.74
N GLY A 101 -1.21 4.31 -0.86
CA GLY A 101 -0.52 5.53 -1.23
C GLY A 101 0.66 5.28 -2.16
N THR A 102 1.45 4.25 -1.85
CA THR A 102 2.62 3.84 -2.65
C THR A 102 2.19 3.31 -4.01
N TYR A 103 1.10 2.53 -4.07
CA TYR A 103 0.49 2.06 -5.31
C TYR A 103 0.03 3.24 -6.17
N ALA A 104 -0.71 4.19 -5.57
CA ALA A 104 -1.21 5.37 -6.25
C ALA A 104 -0.08 6.26 -6.80
N GLN A 105 1.01 6.43 -6.04
CA GLN A 105 2.21 7.16 -6.48
C GLN A 105 2.96 6.45 -7.60
N GLY A 106 2.85 5.12 -7.68
CA GLY A 106 3.44 4.31 -8.75
C GLY A 106 2.66 4.37 -10.07
N LEU A 107 1.44 4.93 -10.10
CA LEU A 107 0.66 5.02 -11.32
C LEU A 107 1.30 5.95 -12.35
N ILE A 108 1.42 5.46 -13.59
CA ILE A 108 2.18 6.09 -14.66
C ILE A 108 1.26 7.04 -15.45
N PRO A 109 1.62 8.33 -15.61
CA PRO A 109 0.86 9.25 -16.45
C PRO A 109 0.77 8.77 -17.91
N GLY A 110 -0.38 9.03 -18.54
CA GLY A 110 -0.63 8.69 -19.95
C GLY A 110 -1.44 7.41 -20.15
N TYR A 111 -1.56 6.56 -19.12
CA TYR A 111 -2.46 5.41 -19.14
C TYR A 111 -3.88 5.79 -18.69
N GLU A 112 -4.87 5.13 -19.30
CA GLU A 112 -6.24 5.12 -18.82
C GLU A 112 -6.43 4.00 -17.80
N TYR A 113 -6.84 4.37 -16.59
CA TYR A 113 -7.04 3.45 -15.47
C TYR A 113 -8.52 3.14 -15.25
N ARG A 114 -8.79 1.94 -14.74
CA ARG A 114 -10.13 1.44 -14.37
C ARG A 114 -10.16 0.93 -12.93
N GLY A 115 -11.37 0.72 -12.40
CA GLY A 115 -11.57 0.19 -11.06
C GLY A 115 -10.97 1.08 -9.97
N GLU A 116 -10.45 0.45 -8.91
CA GLU A 116 -9.91 1.13 -7.74
C GLU A 116 -8.71 2.03 -8.07
N ALA A 117 -7.89 1.65 -9.04
CA ALA A 117 -6.75 2.46 -9.49
C ALA A 117 -7.19 3.83 -10.06
N ALA A 118 -8.33 3.87 -10.76
CA ALA A 118 -8.89 5.13 -11.27
C ALA A 118 -9.31 6.05 -10.11
N THR A 119 -9.95 5.49 -9.08
CA THR A 119 -10.37 6.23 -7.88
C THR A 119 -9.16 6.75 -7.09
N LEU A 120 -8.16 5.89 -6.84
CA LEU A 120 -6.94 6.28 -6.13
C LEU A 120 -6.19 7.40 -6.85
N ARG A 121 -6.10 7.32 -8.19
CA ARG A 121 -5.47 8.38 -9.01
C ARG A 121 -6.22 9.70 -8.92
N ALA A 122 -7.55 9.68 -9.00
CA ALA A 122 -8.36 10.89 -8.86
C ALA A 122 -8.18 11.55 -7.48
N ASN A 123 -8.18 10.75 -6.41
CA ASN A 123 -7.96 11.24 -5.05
C ASN A 123 -6.54 11.80 -4.85
N ALA A 124 -5.52 11.18 -5.46
CA ALA A 124 -4.15 11.68 -5.43
C ALA A 124 -4.00 13.03 -6.16
N GLN A 125 -4.64 13.18 -7.32
CA GLN A 125 -4.65 14.43 -8.08
C GLN A 125 -5.34 15.56 -7.31
N GLN A 126 -6.49 15.27 -6.68
CA GLN A 126 -7.22 16.26 -5.90
C GLN A 126 -6.40 16.79 -4.72
N ARG A 127 -5.74 15.90 -3.95
CA ARG A 127 -4.85 16.28 -2.85
C ARG A 127 -3.65 17.10 -3.32
N GLY A 128 -3.08 16.77 -4.48
CA GLY A 128 -2.02 17.55 -5.09
C GLY A 128 -2.48 18.97 -5.48
N GLN A 129 -3.73 19.12 -5.93
CA GLN A 129 -4.33 20.40 -6.29
C GLN A 129 -4.61 21.27 -5.05
N GLU A 130 -5.08 20.67 -3.96
CA GLU A 130 -5.32 21.36 -2.68
C GLU A 130 -4.02 21.88 -2.07
N ALA A 131 -2.92 21.12 -2.16
CA ALA A 131 -1.61 21.54 -1.66
C ALA A 131 -1.02 22.73 -2.44
N VAL A 132 -1.28 22.85 -3.75
CA VAL A 132 -0.84 24.02 -4.53
C VAL A 132 -1.72 25.25 -4.30
N ASP A 133 -3.02 25.06 -4.05
CA ASP A 133 -3.94 26.17 -3.77
C ASP A 133 -3.73 26.75 -2.36
N ASP A 134 -3.44 25.91 -1.35
CA ASP A 134 -3.12 26.37 0.02
C ASP A 134 -1.76 27.10 0.10
N GLY A 135 -0.79 26.70 -0.74
CA GLY A 135 0.48 27.40 -0.89
C GLY A 135 0.44 28.68 -1.74
N GLY A 136 -0.66 28.91 -2.48
CA GLY A 136 -0.84 30.04 -3.39
C GLY A 136 -1.54 31.26 -2.78
N SER A 137 -2.19 31.10 -1.61
CA SER A 137 -2.93 32.18 -0.96
C SER A 137 -2.09 32.91 0.09
N SER A 138 -0.97 33.47 -0.32
CA SER A 138 -0.21 34.44 0.48
C SER A 138 0.45 35.48 -0.41
N LEU A 139 -0.35 36.46 -0.85
CA LEU A 139 0.12 37.74 -1.42
C LEU A 139 -0.70 38.90 -0.85
#